data_AF-A0AAV4BSI6-F1
#
_entry.id   AF-A0AAV4BSI6-F1
#
_cell.length_a   1.000
_cell.length_b   1.000
_cell.length_c   1.000
_cell.angle_alpha   90.00
_cell.angle_beta   90.00
_cell.angle_gamma   90.00
#
_symmetry.space_group_name_H-M   'P 1'
#
loop_
_entity.id
_entity.type
_entity.pdbx_description
1 polymer ?
#
loop_
_entity_poly.entity_id
_entity_poly.type
_entity_poly.pdbx_seq_one_letter_code
_entity_poly.pdbx_strand_id
1 'polypeptide(L)'
;MHHDKAVDLEQMGKPEINLYYNKTKGGVDSLDQLVHTYMSKRQTVRWPLSYFFNLLDVAGVASFVIWTLQNPLWKENKKHKRRLFLEEMSE
;
A
#
# COMPACT_ATOMS: atom_id res chain seq x y z
N MET A 1 17.12 -0.31 -20.68
CA MET A 1 17.32 1.15 -20.59
C MET A 1 16.46 1.82 -21.65
N HIS A 2 15.66 2.83 -21.31
CA HIS A 2 14.91 3.62 -22.31
C HIS A 2 15.91 4.48 -23.09
N HIS A 3 16.26 4.06 -24.31
CA HIS A 3 17.12 4.82 -25.24
C HIS A 3 16.30 5.54 -26.32
N ASP A 4 14.98 5.38 -26.28
CA ASP A 4 14.08 5.96 -27.25
C ASP A 4 13.55 7.32 -26.75
N LYS A 5 13.45 8.29 -27.66
CA LYS A 5 12.87 9.61 -27.39
C LYS A 5 11.36 9.62 -27.65
N ALA A 6 10.74 8.45 -27.67
CA ALA A 6 9.32 8.29 -27.91
C ALA A 6 8.51 9.13 -26.93
N VAL A 7 7.65 9.98 -27.50
CA VAL A 7 6.76 10.88 -26.78
C VAL A 7 5.34 10.38 -27.01
N ASP A 8 4.60 10.18 -25.94
CA ASP A 8 3.19 9.79 -26.05
C ASP A 8 2.36 11.04 -26.39
N LEU A 9 1.83 11.06 -27.61
CA LEU A 9 0.98 12.15 -28.12
C LEU A 9 -0.41 12.15 -27.45
N GLU A 10 -0.87 11.01 -26.92
CA GLU A 10 -2.14 10.91 -26.20
C GLU A 10 -2.01 11.39 -24.75
N GLN A 11 -0.85 11.17 -24.12
CA GLN A 11 -0.55 11.63 -22.75
C GLN A 11 0.21 12.97 -22.72
N MET A 12 -0.36 13.97 -23.39
CA MET A 12 0.07 15.38 -23.34
C MET A 12 1.53 15.64 -23.75
N GLY A 13 2.09 14.83 -24.63
CA GLY A 13 3.45 15.05 -25.13
C GLY A 13 4.52 14.81 -24.06
N LYS A 14 4.23 14.02 -23.02
CA LYS A 14 5.22 13.67 -21.99
C LYS A 14 6.11 12.52 -22.48
N PRO A 15 7.41 12.53 -22.15
CA PRO A 15 8.29 11.40 -22.44
C PRO A 15 7.79 10.12 -21.76
N GLU A 16 7.90 8.99 -22.46
CA GLU A 16 7.51 7.67 -21.95
C GLU A 16 8.11 7.38 -20.55
N ILE A 17 9.38 7.72 -20.34
CA ILE A 17 10.08 7.54 -19.05
C ILE A 17 9.38 8.26 -17.89
N ASN A 18 8.83 9.45 -18.13
CA ASN A 18 8.13 10.22 -17.11
C ASN A 18 6.75 9.61 -16.81
N LEU A 19 6.08 9.08 -17.83
CA LEU A 19 4.80 8.40 -17.69
C LEU A 19 4.96 7.10 -16.91
N TYR A 20 5.97 6.29 -17.26
CA TYR A 20 6.32 5.07 -16.54
C TYR A 20 6.67 5.36 -15.08
N TYR A 21 7.55 6.34 -14.83
CA TYR A 21 7.91 6.75 -13.48
C TYR A 21 6.69 7.18 -12.65
N ASN A 22 5.83 8.05 -13.20
CA ASN A 22 4.63 8.50 -12.48
C ASN A 22 3.65 7.36 -12.19
N LYS A 23 3.58 6.34 -13.06
CA LYS A 23 2.75 5.15 -12.85
C LYS A 23 3.26 4.27 -11.71
N THR A 24 4.57 4.19 -11.49
CA THR A 24 5.16 3.25 -10.51
C THR A 24 5.62 3.91 -9.21
N LYS A 25 5.90 5.22 -9.19
CA LYS A 25 6.52 5.91 -8.04
C LYS A 25 5.66 5.90 -6.77
N GLY A 26 4.34 5.76 -6.90
CA GLY A 26 3.39 5.90 -5.78
C GLY A 26 3.27 4.68 -4.87
N GLY A 27 4.02 3.60 -5.10
CA GLY A 27 3.88 2.36 -4.33
C GLY A 27 4.19 2.53 -2.84
N VAL A 28 5.30 3.21 -2.51
CA VAL A 28 5.70 3.48 -1.12
C VAL A 28 4.72 4.43 -0.45
N ASP A 29 4.38 5.56 -1.09
CA ASP A 29 3.40 6.52 -0.58
C ASP A 29 2.03 5.87 -0.31
N SER A 30 1.62 4.91 -1.16
CA SER A 30 0.39 4.15 -0.97
C SER A 30 0.46 3.25 0.27
N LEU A 31 1.59 2.57 0.50
CA LEU A 31 1.80 1.77 1.70
C LEU A 31 1.79 2.66 2.96
N ASP A 32 2.48 3.80 2.92
CA ASP A 32 2.52 4.76 4.03
C ASP A 32 1.11 5.26 4.36
N GLN A 33 0.32 5.64 3.35
CA GLN A 33 -1.08 6.04 3.54
C GLN A 33 -1.92 4.91 4.16
N LEU A 34 -1.72 3.67 3.71
CA LEU A 34 -2.40 2.51 4.26
C LEU A 34 -2.05 2.33 5.74
N VAL A 35 -0.77 2.28 6.09
CA VAL A 35 -0.30 2.14 7.47
C VAL A 35 -0.86 3.26 8.35
N HIS A 36 -0.80 4.52 7.88
CA HIS A 36 -1.29 5.66 8.65
C HIS A 36 -2.80 5.63 8.92
N THR A 37 -3.60 4.98 8.08
CA THR A 37 -5.06 4.91 8.27
C THR A 37 -5.46 4.03 9.47
N TYR A 38 -4.69 2.97 9.75
CA TYR A 38 -4.96 1.99 10.80
C TYR A 38 -3.68 1.65 11.57
N MET A 39 -3.02 2.67 12.14
CA MET A 39 -1.79 2.46 12.89
C MET A 39 -2.06 1.91 14.30
N SER A 40 -1.24 0.96 14.71
CA SER A 40 -1.23 0.40 16.08
C SER A 40 -0.29 1.18 17.01
N LYS A 41 0.43 2.17 16.45
CA LYS A 41 1.45 2.95 17.14
C LYS A 41 0.89 3.68 18.35
N ARG A 42 1.59 3.54 19.48
CA ARG A 42 1.34 4.31 20.71
C ARG A 42 2.51 5.23 21.00
N GLN A 43 2.24 6.33 21.72
CA GLN A 43 3.31 7.20 22.21
C GLN A 43 4.24 6.40 23.12
N THR A 44 5.53 6.40 22.80
CA THR A 44 6.55 5.66 23.54
C THR A 44 7.89 6.38 23.45
N VAL A 45 8.65 6.34 24.52
CA VAL A 45 10.05 6.82 24.57
C VAL A 45 11.06 5.72 24.22
N ARG A 46 10.59 4.48 24.01
CA ARG A 46 11.43 3.32 23.70
C ARG A 46 11.44 3.10 22.19
N TRP A 47 12.53 3.48 21.52
CA TRP A 47 12.66 3.33 20.07
C TRP A 47 12.41 1.91 19.54
N PRO A 48 12.80 0.80 20.24
CA PRO A 48 12.54 -0.54 19.73
C PRO A 48 11.03 -0.85 19.67
N LEU A 49 10.26 -0.31 20.61
CA LEU A 49 8.81 -0.47 20.63
C LEU A 49 8.15 0.31 19.49
N SER A 50 8.66 1.51 19.16
CA SER A 50 8.17 2.23 17.99
C SER A 50 8.47 1.49 16.69
N TYR A 51 9.64 0.85 16.59
CA TYR A 51 9.99 0.02 15.45
C TYR A 51 9.08 -1.21 15.35
N PHE A 52 8.81 -1.87 16.48
CA PHE A 52 7.90 -3.00 16.55
C PHE A 52 6.48 -2.66 16.06
N PHE A 53 5.93 -1.50 16.47
CA PHE A 53 4.62 -1.07 15.98
C PHE A 53 4.61 -0.84 14.46
N ASN A 54 5.64 -0.22 13.90
CA ASN A 54 5.75 -0.07 12.45
C ASN A 54 5.80 -1.43 11.74
N LEU A 55 6.55 -2.39 12.28
CA LEU A 55 6.63 -3.74 11.74
C LEU A 55 5.25 -4.43 11.77
N LEU A 56 4.52 -4.28 12.87
CA LEU A 56 3.18 -4.84 13.03
C LEU A 56 2.20 -4.26 12.01
N ASP A 57 2.22 -2.93 11.81
CA ASP A 57 1.33 -2.27 10.85
C ASP A 57 1.63 -2.67 9.39
N VAL A 58 2.92 -2.78 9.02
CA VAL A 58 3.34 -3.28 7.70
C VAL A 58 2.94 -4.75 7.50
N ALA A 59 3.14 -5.59 8.53
CA ALA A 59 2.74 -7.00 8.49
C ALA A 59 1.22 -7.16 8.30
N GLY A 60 0.40 -6.32 8.94
CA GLY A 60 -1.05 -6.33 8.77
C GLY A 60 -1.49 -5.96 7.34
N VAL A 61 -0.80 -5.02 6.69
CA VAL A 61 -1.06 -4.71 5.27
C VAL A 61 -0.64 -5.89 4.38
N ALA A 62 0.53 -6.48 4.62
CA ALA A 62 1.02 -7.61 3.84
C ALA A 62 0.10 -8.85 3.95
N SER A 63 -0.35 -9.19 5.16
CA SER A 63 -1.27 -10.31 5.37
C SER A 63 -2.62 -10.07 4.69
N PHE A 64 -3.14 -8.84 4.72
CA PHE A 64 -4.36 -8.46 4.00
C PHE A 64 -4.22 -8.65 2.48
N VAL A 65 -3.09 -8.23 1.90
CA VAL A 65 -2.81 -8.42 0.46
C VAL A 65 -2.79 -9.92 0.11
N ILE A 66 -2.05 -10.73 0.88
CA ILE A 66 -1.98 -12.18 0.65
C ILE A 66 -3.37 -12.83 0.77
N TRP A 67 -4.11 -12.49 1.82
CA TRP A 67 -5.44 -13.03 2.07
C TRP A 67 -6.42 -12.72 0.93
N THR A 68 -6.44 -11.47 0.45
CA THR A 68 -7.36 -11.06 -0.62
C THR A 68 -6.97 -11.63 -1.98
N LEU A 69 -5.68 -11.89 -2.24
CA LEU A 69 -5.22 -12.60 -3.42
C LEU A 69 -5.67 -14.08 -3.41
N GLN A 70 -5.65 -14.73 -2.25
CA GLN A 70 -6.10 -16.11 -2.10
C GLN A 70 -7.64 -16.23 -2.04
N ASN A 71 -8.33 -15.21 -1.56
CA ASN A 71 -9.78 -15.22 -1.30
C ASN A 71 -10.49 -14.03 -1.98
N PRO A 72 -10.57 -13.99 -3.32
CA PRO A 72 -11.07 -12.81 -4.06
C PRO A 72 -12.55 -12.50 -3.77
N LEU A 73 -13.36 -13.53 -3.49
CA LEU A 73 -14.79 -13.40 -3.18
C LEU A 73 -15.06 -12.98 -1.73
N TRP A 74 -14.04 -12.98 -0.86
CA TRP A 74 -14.21 -12.62 0.55
C TRP A 74 -14.65 -11.15 0.67
N LYS A 75 -15.85 -10.96 1.24
CA LYS A 75 -16.51 -9.66 1.42
C LYS A 75 -16.55 -8.82 0.13
N GLU A 76 -16.73 -9.44 -1.03
CA GLU A 76 -16.65 -8.81 -2.36
C GLU A 76 -17.41 -7.46 -2.45
N ASN A 77 -18.64 -7.44 -1.93
CA ASN A 77 -19.53 -6.27 -1.97
C ASN A 77 -19.25 -5.20 -0.89
N LYS A 78 -18.19 -5.35 -0.09
CA LYS A 78 -17.84 -4.39 0.98
C LYS A 78 -16.72 -3.46 0.51
N LYS A 79 -16.91 -2.16 0.71
CA LYS A 79 -15.89 -1.12 0.41
C LYS A 79 -14.77 -1.04 1.44
N HIS A 80 -15.02 -1.48 2.68
CA HIS A 80 -14.07 -1.35 3.81
C HIS A 80 -13.45 -2.70 4.21
N LYS A 81 -13.05 -3.52 3.22
CA LYS A 81 -12.53 -4.88 3.44
C LYS A 81 -11.36 -4.95 4.42
N ARG A 82 -10.42 -4.00 4.34
CA ARG A 82 -9.26 -3.95 5.24
C ARG A 82 -9.64 -3.75 6.71
N ARG A 83 -10.66 -2.93 7.00
CA ARG A 83 -11.15 -2.75 8.37
C ARG A 83 -11.72 -4.06 8.91
N LEU A 84 -12.56 -4.73 8.12
CA LEU A 84 -13.14 -6.02 8.49
C LEU A 84 -12.07 -7.08 8.71
N PHE A 85 -11.02 -7.08 7.88
CA PHE A 85 -9.91 -8.01 8.01
C PHE A 85 -9.16 -7.80 9.33
N LEU A 86 -8.84 -6.55 9.67
CA LEU A 86 -8.15 -6.23 10.91
C LEU A 86 -9.02 -6.53 12.15
N GLU A 87 -10.33 -6.33 12.06
CA GLU A 87 -11.29 -6.71 13.11
C GLU A 87 -11.30 -8.24 13.31
N GLU A 88 -11.44 -9.01 12.23
CA GLU A 88 -11.42 -10.49 12.27
C GLU A 88 -10.08 -11.06 12.77
N MET A 89 -8.95 -10.38 12.55
CA MET A 89 -7.65 -10.81 13.10
C MET A 89 -7.46 -10.48 14.59
N SER A 90 -8.31 -9.60 15.14
CA SER A 90 -8.21 -9.16 16.54
C SER A 90 -9.06 -9.97 17.51
N GLU A 91 -9.93 -10.83 16.98
CA GLU A 91 -10.69 -11.85 17.71
C GLU A 91 -9.83 -13.09 18.00
#